data_AF-A0A502FL52-F1
#
_entry.id   AF-A0A502FL52-F1
#
_cell.length_a   1.000
_cell.length_b   1.000
_cell.length_c   1.000
_cell.angle_alpha   90.00
_cell.angle_beta   90.00
_cell.angle_gamma   90.00
#
_symmetry.space_group_name_H-M   'P 1'
#
loop_
_entity.id
_entity.type
_entity.pdbx_description
1 polymer ?
#
loop_
_entity_poly.entity_id
_entity_poly.type
_entity_poly.pdbx_seq_one_letter_code
_entity_poly.pdbx_strand_id
1 'polypeptide(L)'
;MSNIIDFLETIGQNASLRYASSEKMQHMLADSQVDNELQEAVLAGDQQRLSELLRAKNTCCMLMPGRVSCLLMSGMNDEDEILGERCA
;
A
#
# COMPACT_ATOMS: atom_id res chain seq x y z
N MET A 1 -1.29 16.91 8.65
CA MET A 1 -1.34 15.53 8.13
C MET A 1 -0.87 14.63 9.24
N SER A 2 -1.51 13.48 9.48
CA SER A 2 -1.20 12.63 10.64
C SER A 2 0.11 11.90 10.40
N ASN A 3 1.14 12.20 11.20
CA ASN A 3 2.51 11.70 11.05
C ASN A 3 2.59 10.16 10.90
N ILE A 4 1.67 9.44 11.54
CA ILE A 4 1.59 7.98 11.49
C ILE A 4 1.08 7.42 10.15
N ILE A 5 0.18 8.13 9.45
CA ILE A 5 -0.32 7.66 8.15
C ILE A 5 0.78 7.78 7.10
N ASP A 6 1.51 8.90 7.10
CA ASP A 6 2.65 9.13 6.20
C ASP A 6 3.77 8.08 6.45
N PHE A 7 3.98 7.74 7.73
CA PHE A 7 4.90 6.68 8.13
C PHE A 7 4.48 5.29 7.60
N LEU A 8 3.22 4.90 7.82
CA LEU A 8 2.68 3.62 7.35
C LEU A 8 2.66 3.53 5.82
N GLU A 9 2.36 4.64 5.14
CA GLU A 9 2.45 4.73 3.68
C GLU A 9 3.88 4.51 3.20
N THR A 10 4.87 5.15 3.82
CA THR A 10 6.30 4.97 3.48
C THR A 10 6.72 3.50 3.61
N ILE A 11 6.28 2.81 4.66
CA ILE A 11 6.50 1.36 4.81
C ILE A 11 5.79 0.56 3.71
N GLY A 12 4.53 0.91 3.41
CA GLY A 12 3.74 0.22 2.39
C GLY A 12 4.29 0.37 0.97
N GLN A 13 4.84 1.53 0.64
CA GLN A 13 5.44 1.81 -0.67
C GLN A 13 6.83 1.16 -0.85
N ASN A 14 7.55 0.91 0.25
CA ASN A 14 8.89 0.33 0.20
C ASN A 14 8.88 -1.15 0.59
N ALA A 15 8.88 -2.03 -0.41
CA ALA A 15 8.89 -3.48 -0.21
C ALA A 15 10.04 -4.00 0.67
N SER A 16 11.17 -3.28 0.70
CA SER A 16 12.33 -3.65 1.54
C SER A 16 12.08 -3.40 3.03
N LEU A 17 11.15 -2.50 3.37
CA LEU A 17 10.79 -2.17 4.76
C LEU A 17 9.78 -3.14 5.34
N ARG A 18 9.07 -3.91 4.51
CA ARG A 18 8.12 -4.94 4.94
C ARG A 18 8.76 -6.01 5.82
N TYR A 19 10.07 -6.24 5.64
CA TYR A 19 10.86 -7.21 6.39
C TYR A 19 12.03 -6.55 7.14
N ALA A 20 11.93 -5.24 7.42
CA ALA A 20 12.95 -4.54 8.19
C ALA A 20 13.09 -5.16 9.59
N SER A 21 14.32 -5.18 10.11
CA SER A 21 14.55 -5.57 11.50
C SER A 21 13.85 -4.61 12.45
N SER A 22 13.53 -5.09 13.66
CA SER A 22 12.92 -4.26 14.70
C SER A 22 13.78 -3.03 15.04
N GLU A 23 15.11 -3.15 15.04
CA GLU A 23 16.04 -2.03 15.25
C GLU A 23 15.91 -0.95 14.16
N LYS A 24 15.81 -1.37 12.89
CA LYS A 24 15.61 -0.44 11.79
C LYS A 24 14.24 0.25 11.88
N MET A 25 13.20 -0.49 12.28
CA MET A 25 11.87 0.08 12.50
C MET A 25 11.86 1.08 13.65
N GLN A 26 12.55 0.80 14.76
CA GLN A 26 12.71 1.73 15.89
C GLN A 26 13.40 3.02 15.46
N HIS A 27 14.49 2.93 14.69
CA HIS A 27 15.20 4.12 14.23
C HIS A 27 14.30 5.00 13.33
N MET A 28 13.55 4.38 12.42
CA MET A 28 12.64 5.11 11.55
C MET A 28 11.47 5.75 12.32
N LEU A 29 10.98 5.09 13.37
CA LEU A 29 9.95 5.65 14.24
C LEU A 29 10.49 6.80 15.08
N ALA A 30 11.73 6.72 15.56
CA ALA A 30 12.37 7.80 16.31
C ALA A 30 12.58 9.07 15.46
N ASP A 31 12.84 8.89 14.16
CA ASP A 31 12.96 9.99 13.20
C ASP A 31 11.58 10.55 12.76
N SER A 32 10.49 9.83 13.06
CA SER A 32 9.11 10.25 12.79
C SER A 32 8.53 11.03 13.98
N GLN A 33 7.68 12.03 13.75
CA GLN A 33 6.98 12.73 14.85
C GLN A 33 5.66 12.01 15.18
N VAL A 34 5.74 10.70 15.35
CA VAL A 34 4.63 9.82 15.74
C VAL A 34 4.54 9.81 17.27
N ASP A 35 3.33 9.83 17.81
CA ASP A 35 3.10 9.73 19.26
C ASP A 35 3.68 8.44 19.82
N ASN A 36 4.29 8.49 21.01
CA ASN A 36 4.90 7.34 21.67
C ASN A 36 3.94 6.15 21.78
N GLU A 37 2.66 6.40 22.04
CA GLU A 37 1.67 5.32 22.18
C GLU A 37 1.45 4.55 20.85
N LEU A 38 1.54 5.26 19.72
CA LEU A 38 1.48 4.67 18.39
C LEU A 38 2.80 3.96 18.03
N GLN A 39 3.95 4.52 18.42
CA GLN A 39 5.25 3.87 18.19
C GLN A 39 5.31 2.51 18.89
N GLU A 40 4.89 2.44 20.15
CA GLU A 40 4.81 1.18 20.91
C GLU A 40 3.89 0.16 20.22
N ALA A 41 2.70 0.59 19.80
CA ALA A 41 1.75 -0.29 19.13
C ALA A 41 2.31 -0.84 17.80
N VAL A 42 3.02 -0.02 17.02
CA VAL A 42 3.69 -0.44 15.78
C VAL A 42 4.81 -1.44 16.07
N LEU A 43 5.68 -1.15 17.05
CA LEU A 43 6.81 -2.02 17.39
C LEU A 43 6.37 -3.37 17.97
N ALA A 44 5.27 -3.39 18.72
CA ALA A 44 4.67 -4.61 19.25
C ALA A 44 3.91 -5.41 18.18
N GLY A 45 3.67 -4.84 16.99
CA GLY A 45 2.79 -5.44 15.98
C GLY A 45 1.34 -5.56 16.43
N ASP A 46 0.91 -4.74 17.39
CA ASP A 46 -0.42 -4.81 18.00
C ASP A 46 -1.45 -4.10 17.13
N GLN A 47 -2.02 -4.85 16.18
CA GLN A 47 -3.03 -4.35 15.27
C GLN A 47 -4.28 -3.84 15.99
N GLN A 48 -4.67 -4.45 17.12
CA GLN A 48 -5.88 -4.07 17.83
C GLN A 48 -5.69 -2.70 18.48
N ARG A 49 -4.61 -2.54 19.25
CA ARG A 49 -4.25 -1.26 19.89
C ARG A 49 -4.06 -0.16 18.85
N LEU A 50 -3.39 -0.47 17.73
CA LEU A 50 -3.20 0.51 16.65
C LEU A 50 -4.55 0.96 16.05
N SER A 51 -5.50 0.03 15.86
CA SER A 51 -6.82 0.35 15.33
C SER A 51 -7.64 1.21 16.29
N GLU A 52 -7.55 0.95 17.59
CA GLU A 52 -8.19 1.74 18.64
C GLU A 52 -7.64 3.17 18.69
N LEU A 53 -6.31 3.32 18.69
CA LEU A 53 -5.63 4.63 18.72
C LEU A 53 -5.94 5.46 17.47
N LEU A 54 -5.95 4.83 16.29
CA LEU A 54 -6.27 5.49 15.04
C LEU A 54 -7.78 5.67 14.82
N ARG A 55 -8.62 5.13 15.71
CA ARG A 55 -10.08 5.01 15.53
C ARG A 55 -10.44 4.42 14.17
N ALA A 56 -9.56 3.57 13.64
CA ALA A 56 -9.70 2.93 12.36
C ALA A 56 -10.59 1.71 12.50
N LYS A 57 -11.56 1.57 11.58
CA LYS A 57 -12.37 0.36 11.47
C LYS A 57 -11.89 -0.44 10.27
N ASN A 58 -11.64 -1.73 10.47
CA ASN A 58 -11.37 -2.66 9.38
C ASN A 58 -12.53 -2.63 8.40
N THR A 59 -12.30 -2.01 7.25
CA THR A 59 -13.28 -1.93 6.17
C THR A 59 -12.90 -2.95 5.12
N CYS A 60 -13.73 -3.98 4.95
CA CYS A 60 -13.56 -4.93 3.86
C CYS A 60 -14.13 -4.28 2.59
N CYS A 61 -13.26 -3.67 1.79
CA CYS A 61 -13.62 -3.14 0.48
C CYS A 61 -13.36 -4.20 -0.58
N MET A 62 -14.39 -4.56 -1.36
CA MET A 62 -14.18 -5.31 -2.59
C MET A 62 -13.49 -4.40 -3.60
N LEU A 63 -12.22 -4.64 -3.88
CA LEU A 63 -11.49 -3.98 -4.95
C LEU A 63 -11.83 -4.69 -6.26
N MET A 64 -12.61 -4.03 -7.11
CA MET A 64 -12.84 -4.49 -8.47
C MET A 64 -11.63 -4.10 -9.34
N PRO A 65 -11.03 -5.03 -10.09
CA PRO A 65 -9.95 -4.68 -11.00
C PRO A 65 -10.45 -3.63 -11.99
N GLY A 66 -9.70 -2.52 -12.10
CA GLY A 66 -9.98 -1.50 -13.10
C GLY A 66 -9.90 -2.11 -14.49
N ARG A 67 -10.95 -1.95 -15.31
CA ARG A 67 -10.89 -2.38 -16.71
C ARG A 67 -9.87 -1.50 -17.43
N VAL A 68 -8.72 -2.08 -17.76
CA VAL A 68 -7.78 -1.45 -18.69
C VAL A 68 -8.42 -1.56 -20.07
N SER A 69 -9.03 -0.47 -20.54
CA SER A 69 -9.37 -0.38 -21.95
C SER A 69 -8.06 -0.21 -22.68
N CYS A 70 -7.54 -1.29 -23.27
CA CYS A 70 -6.47 -1.18 -24.24
C CYS A 70 -7.01 -0.30 -25.37
N LEU A 71 -6.64 0.98 -25.37
CA LEU A 71 -6.77 1.82 -26.55
C LEU A 71 -5.85 1.18 -27.58
N LEU A 72 -6.44 0.33 -28.43
CA LEU A 72 -5.79 -0.15 -29.64
C LEU A 72 -5.41 1.09 -30.44
N MET A 73 -4.14 1.48 -30.37
CA MET A 73 -3.58 2.39 -31.36
C MET A 73 -3.63 1.62 -32.68
N SER A 74 -4.60 1.94 -33.54
CA SER A 74 -4.71 1.34 -34.87
C SER A 74 -3.36 1.45 -35.56
N GLY A 75 -2.68 0.31 -35.72
CA GLY A 75 -1.54 0.21 -36.62
C GLY A 75 -2.06 0.43 -38.04
N MET A 76 -1.50 1.41 -38.74
CA MET A 76 -1.88 1.80 -40.10
C MET A 76 -1.33 0.79 -41.14
N ASN A 77 -1.70 -0.48 -41.05
CA ASN A 77 -1.42 -1.45 -42.11
C ASN A 77 -2.70 -2.21 -42.47
N ASP A 78 -3.11 -2.06 -43.72
CA ASP A 78 -4.44 -2.35 -44.28
C ASP A 78 -4.73 -3.83 -44.59
N GLU A 79 -4.12 -4.78 -43.89
CA GLU A 79 -4.37 -6.19 -44.19
C GLU A 79 -4.21 -7.08 -42.95
N ASP A 80 -5.31 -7.81 -42.68
CA ASP A 80 -5.51 -8.92 -41.74
C ASP A 80 -5.97 -8.59 -40.30
N GLU A 81 -7.26 -8.24 -40.25
CA GLU A 81 -8.18 -8.48 -39.13
C GLU A 81 -8.24 -9.97 -38.77
N ILE A 82 -7.52 -10.40 -37.73
CA ILE A 82 -8.03 -11.45 -36.81
C ILE A 82 -7.70 -11.01 -35.39
N LEU A 83 -8.75 -10.56 -34.69
CA LEU A 83 -8.76 -10.24 -33.26
C LEU A 83 -8.33 -11.46 -32.44
N GLY A 84 -7.06 -11.50 -32.07
CA GLY A 84 -6.57 -12.34 -30.98
C GLY A 84 -6.93 -11.72 -29.64
N GLU A 85 -8.14 -11.98 -29.14
CA GLU A 85 -8.40 -11.83 -27.70
C GLU A 85 -7.59 -12.89 -26.95
N ARG A 86 -6.50 -12.46 -26.31
CA ARG A 86 -5.93 -13.23 -25.20
C ARG A 86 -5.53 -12.29 -24.08
N CYS A 87 -6.51 -11.96 -23.25
CA CYS A 87 -6.23 -11.71 -21.84
C CYS A 87 -5.99 -13.09 -21.20
N ALA A 88 -4.75 -13.36 -20.81
CA ALA A 88 -4.43 -14.41 -19.84
C ALA A 88 -4.59 -13.83 -18.42
#